data_AF-A0A2G9SIQ7-F1
#
_entry.id   AF-A0A2G9SIQ7-F1
#
_cell.length_a   1.000
_cell.length_b   1.000
_cell.length_c   1.000
_cell.angle_alpha   90.00
_cell.angle_beta   90.00
_cell.angle_gamma   90.00
#
_symmetry.space_group_name_H-M   'P 1'
#
loop_
_entity.id
_entity.type
_entity.pdbx_description
1 polymer ?
#
loop_
_entity_poly.entity_id
_entity_poly.type
_entity_poly.pdbx_seq_one_letter_code
_entity_poly.pdbx_strand_id
1 'polypeptide(L)'
;MLLKMYSLGLQAYFVSLFNRFDCFIVCGGILETILVETKIMSPLGISVLRCVRLLRIFKITRYWNSLSNLVASLLNSVRSIASLLLLLFLFIIIFSLLGMQLFGGKFNFDEMQTRRSTFDNFPQALLTVFQILTGEDWNSVMYDGIMAYGGPSFPGMLVCIYFIILFICGNCIL
;
A
#
# COMPACT_ATOMS: atom_id res chain seq x y z
N MET A 1 -20.67 19.02 15.56
CA MET A 1 -19.45 19.84 15.45
C MET A 1 -19.66 21.27 15.97
N LEU A 2 -20.50 22.10 15.33
CA LEU A 2 -20.63 23.53 15.64
C LEU A 2 -20.98 23.84 17.11
N LEU A 3 -21.97 23.15 17.69
CA LEU A 3 -22.30 23.32 19.11
C LEU A 3 -21.13 22.99 20.05
N LYS A 4 -20.35 21.94 19.75
CA LYS A 4 -19.16 21.57 20.53
C LYS A 4 -18.05 22.61 20.41
N MET A 5 -17.85 23.18 19.22
CA MET A 5 -16.87 24.24 19.01
C MET A 5 -17.26 25.51 19.76
N TYR A 6 -18.55 25.85 19.76
CA TYR A 6 -19.08 26.99 20.48
C TYR A 6 -18.99 26.79 22.01
N SER A 7 -19.35 25.61 22.52
CA SER A 7 -19.41 25.36 23.96
C SER A 7 -18.03 25.18 24.62
N LEU A 8 -17.07 24.57 23.92
CA LEU A 8 -15.73 24.29 24.45
C LEU A 8 -14.72 25.40 24.15
N GLY A 9 -15.03 26.28 23.20
CA GLY A 9 -14.06 27.21 22.61
C GLY A 9 -13.18 26.55 21.56
N LEU A 10 -12.73 27.35 20.58
CA LEU A 10 -11.94 26.86 19.43
C LEU A 10 -10.63 26.18 19.86
N GLN A 11 -9.91 26.75 20.83
CA GLN A 11 -8.62 26.21 21.28
C GLN A 11 -8.79 24.82 21.91
N ALA A 12 -9.72 24.66 22.85
CA ALA A 12 -9.94 23.37 23.51
C ALA A 12 -10.49 22.30 22.56
N TYR A 13 -11.31 22.71 21.56
CA TYR A 13 -11.82 21.79 20.55
C TYR A 13 -10.70 21.10 19.77
N PHE A 14 -9.70 21.87 19.34
CA PHE A 14 -8.57 21.37 18.56
C PHE A 14 -7.49 20.67 19.39
N VAL A 15 -7.58 20.55 20.71
CA VAL A 15 -6.61 19.73 21.48
C VAL A 15 -6.93 18.23 21.32
N SER A 16 -8.20 17.86 21.24
CA SER A 16 -8.63 16.45 21.19
C SER A 16 -8.51 15.84 19.79
N LEU A 17 -7.78 14.72 19.65
CA LEU A 17 -7.63 13.97 18.38
C LEU A 17 -8.98 13.56 17.78
N PHE A 18 -9.91 13.08 18.61
CA PHE A 18 -11.24 12.66 18.12
C PHE A 18 -12.08 13.82 17.60
N ASN A 19 -11.93 15.02 18.17
CA ASN A 19 -12.64 16.22 17.69
C ASN A 19 -12.00 16.76 16.40
N ARG A 20 -10.66 16.67 16.25
CA ARG A 20 -9.97 16.95 14.97
C ARG A 20 -10.48 16.04 13.85
N PHE A 21 -10.60 14.75 14.13
CA PHE A 21 -11.12 13.76 13.19
C PHE A 21 -12.59 14.02 12.81
N ASP A 22 -13.45 14.37 13.79
CA ASP A 22 -14.84 14.74 13.52
C ASP A 22 -14.94 15.98 12.61
N CYS A 23 -14.08 16.97 12.84
CA CYS A 23 -14.02 18.18 12.00
C CYS A 23 -13.60 17.85 10.57
N PHE A 24 -12.56 17.03 10.39
CA PHE A 24 -12.11 16.58 9.07
C PHE A 24 -13.23 15.89 8.27
N ILE A 25 -13.99 14.97 8.89
CA ILE A 25 -15.09 14.27 8.21
C ILE A 25 -16.20 15.24 7.81
N VAL A 26 -16.57 16.18 8.68
CA VAL A 26 -17.63 17.16 8.39
C VAL A 26 -17.20 18.09 7.27
N CYS A 27 -15.98 18.62 7.31
CA CYS A 27 -15.44 19.45 6.24
C CYS A 27 -15.35 18.69 4.91
N GLY A 28 -14.90 17.43 4.92
CA GLY A 28 -14.85 16.58 3.73
C GLY A 28 -16.24 16.32 3.12
N GLY A 29 -17.26 16.07 3.94
CA GLY A 29 -18.64 15.87 3.47
C GLY A 29 -19.28 17.13 2.91
N ILE A 30 -19.02 18.30 3.51
CA ILE A 30 -19.49 19.59 2.98
C ILE A 30 -18.81 19.89 1.64
N LEU A 31 -17.48 19.70 1.57
CA LEU A 31 -16.71 19.89 0.34
C LEU A 31 -17.25 18.99 -0.79
N GLU A 32 -17.47 17.70 -0.51
CA GLU A 32 -18.07 16.78 -1.48
C GLU A 32 -19.43 17.28 -1.98
N THR A 33 -20.32 17.72 -1.08
CA THR A 33 -21.66 18.20 -1.46
C THR A 33 -21.55 19.42 -2.39
N ILE A 34 -20.68 20.37 -2.08
CA ILE A 34 -20.44 21.55 -2.92
C ILE A 34 -19.89 21.15 -4.29
N LEU A 35 -18.92 20.22 -4.34
CA LEU A 35 -18.30 19.77 -5.59
C LEU A 35 -19.28 19.01 -6.50
N VAL A 36 -20.21 18.25 -5.92
CA VAL A 36 -21.25 17.54 -6.66
C VAL A 36 -22.25 18.52 -7.27
N GLU A 37 -22.71 19.50 -6.50
CA GLU A 37 -23.68 20.51 -6.96
C GLU A 37 -23.11 21.43 -8.05
N THR A 38 -21.85 21.84 -7.90
CA THR A 38 -21.17 22.72 -8.85
C THR A 38 -20.70 22.01 -10.12
N LYS A 39 -20.80 20.67 -10.19
CA LYS A 39 -20.38 19.81 -11.32
C LYS A 39 -18.93 20.06 -11.81
N ILE A 40 -18.06 20.55 -10.93
CA ILE A 40 -16.66 20.90 -11.26
C ILE A 40 -15.80 19.65 -11.50
N MET A 41 -16.14 18.52 -10.89
CA MET A 41 -15.28 17.35 -10.81
C MET A 41 -15.70 16.21 -11.74
N SER A 42 -14.70 15.47 -12.24
CA SER A 42 -14.89 14.24 -13.01
C SER A 42 -15.64 13.17 -12.19
N PRO A 43 -16.34 12.23 -12.85
CA PRO A 43 -17.07 11.15 -12.17
C PRO A 43 -16.19 10.26 -11.29
N LEU A 44 -14.89 10.13 -11.61
CA LEU A 44 -13.91 9.41 -10.79
C LEU A 44 -13.64 10.13 -9.46
N GLY A 45 -13.45 11.45 -9.49
CA GLY A 45 -13.19 12.22 -8.26
C GLY A 45 -14.36 12.20 -7.29
N ILE A 46 -15.60 12.24 -7.80
CA ILE A 46 -16.82 12.11 -6.99
C ILE A 46 -16.87 10.74 -6.30
N SER A 47 -16.49 9.67 -6.99
CA SER A 47 -16.47 8.32 -6.42
C SER A 47 -15.48 8.19 -5.25
N VAL A 48 -14.29 8.80 -5.37
CA VAL A 48 -13.29 8.82 -4.29
C VAL A 48 -13.77 9.63 -3.09
N LEU A 49 -14.39 10.79 -3.31
CA LEU A 49 -14.91 11.61 -2.21
C LEU A 49 -16.03 10.90 -1.43
N ARG A 50 -16.85 10.07 -2.09
CA ARG A 50 -17.85 9.23 -1.39
C ARG A 50 -17.19 8.26 -0.41
N CYS A 51 -15.98 7.77 -0.68
CA CYS A 51 -15.24 6.90 0.23
C CYS A 51 -14.84 7.62 1.54
N VAL A 52 -14.68 8.94 1.55
CA VAL A 52 -14.39 9.73 2.78
C VAL A 52 -15.53 9.56 3.80
N ARG A 53 -16.77 9.37 3.34
CA ARG A 53 -17.90 9.09 4.23
C ARG A 53 -17.74 7.79 5.00
N LEU A 54 -16.98 6.82 4.50
CA LEU A 54 -16.71 5.57 5.22
C LEU A 54 -15.88 5.82 6.47
N LEU A 55 -15.04 6.87 6.49
CA LEU A 55 -14.24 7.23 7.67
C LEU A 55 -15.11 7.55 8.90
N ARG A 56 -16.39 7.91 8.72
CA ARG A 56 -17.30 8.13 9.86
C ARG A 56 -17.49 6.88 10.72
N ILE A 57 -17.23 5.68 10.20
CA ILE A 57 -17.30 4.44 10.98
C ILE A 57 -16.30 4.48 12.14
N PHE A 58 -15.14 5.10 11.95
CA PHE A 58 -14.13 5.26 13.00
C PHE A 58 -14.61 6.13 14.16
N LYS A 59 -15.73 6.87 14.05
CA LYS A 59 -16.33 7.56 15.20
C LYS A 59 -16.76 6.58 16.30
N ILE A 60 -17.01 5.30 15.97
CA ILE A 60 -17.34 4.26 16.95
C ILE A 60 -16.22 4.04 17.97
N THR A 61 -14.96 4.26 17.56
CA THR A 61 -13.78 4.13 18.44
C THR A 61 -13.85 5.05 19.65
N ARG A 62 -14.55 6.19 19.56
CA ARG A 62 -14.76 7.13 20.67
C ARG A 62 -15.69 6.57 21.76
N TYR A 63 -16.63 5.71 21.38
CA TYR A 63 -17.63 5.16 22.30
C TYR A 63 -17.20 3.80 22.85
N TRP A 64 -16.33 3.08 22.13
CA TRP A 64 -15.86 1.75 22.49
C TRP A 64 -14.43 1.83 23.06
N ASN A 65 -14.33 1.94 24.39
CA ASN A 65 -13.05 2.06 25.10
C ASN A 65 -12.08 0.92 24.77
N SER A 66 -12.56 -0.32 24.65
CA SER A 66 -11.73 -1.47 24.28
C SER A 66 -11.10 -1.30 22.89
N LEU A 67 -11.85 -0.79 21.92
CA LEU A 67 -11.35 -0.53 20.57
C LEU A 67 -10.35 0.63 20.56
N SER A 68 -10.62 1.71 21.30
CA SER A 68 -9.67 2.82 21.46
C SER A 68 -8.34 2.35 22.05
N ASN A 69 -8.38 1.48 23.06
CA ASN A 69 -7.19 0.92 23.68
C ASN A 69 -6.41 0.03 22.71
N LEU A 70 -7.10 -0.81 21.91
CA LEU A 70 -6.46 -1.62 20.87
C LEU A 70 -5.76 -0.75 19.82
N VAL A 71 -6.40 0.32 19.34
CA VAL A 71 -5.81 1.25 18.36
C VAL A 71 -4.58 1.94 18.96
N ALA A 72 -4.66 2.41 20.22
CA ALA A 72 -3.52 3.05 20.89
C ALA A 72 -2.34 2.07 21.07
N SER A 73 -2.61 0.83 21.48
CA SER A 73 -1.59 -0.22 21.60
C SER A 73 -0.95 -0.56 20.25
N LEU A 74 -1.76 -0.69 19.19
CA LEU A 74 -1.25 -0.94 17.83
C LEU A 74 -0.31 0.18 17.37
N LEU A 75 -0.70 1.45 17.53
CA LEU A 75 0.11 2.59 17.12
C LEU A 75 1.44 2.68 17.89
N ASN A 76 1.44 2.32 19.17
CA ASN A 76 2.67 2.25 19.96
C ASN A 76 3.60 1.13 19.47
N SER A 77 3.05 -0.04 19.12
CA SER A 77 3.83 -1.15 18.55
C SER A 77 4.36 -0.85 17.15
N VAL A 78 3.62 -0.12 16.31
CA VAL A 78 4.12 0.29 14.99
C VAL A 78 5.36 1.17 15.12
N ARG A 79 5.40 2.06 16.14
CA ARG A 79 6.57 2.91 16.39
C ARG A 79 7.81 2.08 16.77
N SER A 80 7.66 0.96 17.49
CA SER A 80 8.81 0.13 17.88
C SER A 80 9.39 -0.69 16.72
N ILE A 81 8.56 -1.09 15.75
CA ILE A 81 9.00 -1.84 14.56
C ILE A 81 9.29 -0.96 13.33
N ALA A 82 9.15 0.36 13.45
CA ALA A 82 9.32 1.28 12.32
C ALA A 82 10.70 1.18 11.66
N SER A 83 11.76 0.96 12.44
CA SER A 83 13.12 0.74 11.91
C SER A 83 13.23 -0.55 11.09
N LEU A 84 12.56 -1.62 11.52
CA LEU A 84 12.50 -2.88 10.77
C LEU A 84 11.70 -2.73 9.48
N LEU A 85 10.56 -2.04 9.53
CA LEU A 85 9.77 -1.73 8.33
C LEU A 85 10.56 -0.90 7.31
N LEU A 86 11.38 0.04 7.78
CA LEU A 86 12.26 0.82 6.91
C LEU A 86 13.35 -0.05 6.26
N LEU A 87 13.96 -0.97 7.02
CA LEU A 87 14.92 -1.93 6.49
C LEU A 87 14.28 -2.85 5.45
N LEU A 88 13.10 -3.40 5.74
CA LEU A 88 12.33 -4.24 4.81
C LEU A 88 11.99 -3.46 3.53
N PHE A 89 11.54 -2.22 3.65
CA PHE A 89 11.23 -1.38 2.50
C PHE A 89 12.46 -1.07 1.65
N LEU A 90 13.61 -0.81 2.28
CA LEU A 90 14.89 -0.64 1.57
C LEU A 90 15.29 -1.91 0.84
N PHE A 91 15.16 -3.07 1.47
CA PHE A 91 15.42 -4.38 0.86
C PHE A 91 14.54 -4.60 -0.37
N ILE A 92 13.23 -4.31 -0.27
CA ILE A 92 12.30 -4.37 -1.41
C ILE A 92 12.78 -3.47 -2.56
N ILE A 93 13.15 -2.22 -2.28
CA ILE A 93 13.64 -1.30 -3.32
C ILE A 93 14.89 -1.84 -4.03
N ILE A 94 15.86 -2.35 -3.28
CA ILE A 94 17.11 -2.90 -3.84
C ILE A 94 16.79 -4.06 -4.79
N PHE A 95 15.95 -5.00 -4.35
CA PHE A 95 15.55 -6.14 -5.19
C PHE A 95 14.68 -5.72 -6.37
N SER A 96 13.79 -4.74 -6.22
CA SER A 96 13.01 -4.21 -7.34
C SER A 96 13.90 -3.61 -8.42
N LEU A 97 14.88 -2.79 -8.04
CA LEU A 97 15.83 -2.20 -8.99
C LEU A 97 16.71 -3.27 -9.64
N LEU A 98 17.20 -4.24 -8.87
CA LEU A 98 17.97 -5.37 -9.40
C LEU A 98 17.13 -6.19 -10.39
N GLY A 99 15.88 -6.49 -10.05
CA GLY A 99 14.92 -7.18 -10.91
C GLY A 99 14.65 -6.41 -12.21
N MET A 100 14.54 -5.08 -12.17
CA MET A 100 14.43 -4.25 -13.38
C MET A 100 15.66 -4.39 -14.29
N GLN A 101 16.87 -4.42 -13.73
CA GLN A 101 18.09 -4.61 -14.53
C GLN A 101 18.17 -6.01 -15.16
N LEU A 102 17.72 -7.03 -14.42
CA LEU A 102 17.77 -8.42 -14.89
C LEU A 102 16.65 -8.74 -15.89
N PHE A 103 15.42 -8.27 -15.64
CA PHE A 103 14.21 -8.75 -16.30
C PHE A 103 13.41 -7.68 -17.04
N GLY A 104 13.78 -6.39 -16.92
CA GLY A 104 13.04 -5.29 -17.54
C GLY A 104 12.92 -5.47 -19.06
N GLY A 105 11.68 -5.46 -19.56
CA GLY A 105 11.36 -5.60 -20.98
C GLY A 105 11.53 -7.02 -21.55
N LYS A 106 11.89 -8.01 -20.72
CA LYS A 106 12.17 -9.39 -21.19
C LYS A 106 10.99 -10.35 -21.08
N PHE A 107 9.90 -9.96 -20.42
CA PHE A 107 8.72 -10.82 -20.20
C PHE A 107 7.73 -10.81 -21.39
N ASN A 108 8.22 -10.61 -22.61
CA ASN A 108 7.43 -10.53 -23.83
C ASN A 108 7.48 -11.86 -24.60
N PHE A 109 6.85 -12.89 -24.06
CA PHE A 109 6.91 -14.25 -24.62
C PHE A 109 5.84 -14.56 -25.66
N ASP A 110 4.63 -14.03 -25.47
CA ASP A 110 3.48 -14.36 -26.31
C ASP A 110 2.50 -13.17 -26.34
N GLU A 111 2.09 -12.74 -27.54
CA GLU A 111 1.20 -11.59 -27.72
C GLU A 111 -0.21 -11.82 -27.13
N MET A 112 -0.58 -13.09 -26.91
CA MET A 112 -1.92 -13.46 -26.41
C MET A 112 -2.03 -13.50 -24.88
N GLN A 113 -0.92 -13.53 -24.13
CA GLN A 113 -0.95 -13.59 -22.66
C GLN A 113 -0.23 -12.40 -22.02
N THR A 114 -1.00 -11.46 -21.47
CA THR A 114 -0.46 -10.35 -20.70
C THR A 114 0.00 -10.83 -19.31
N ARG A 115 1.31 -10.88 -19.08
CA ARG A 115 1.87 -11.08 -17.74
C ARG A 115 1.69 -9.80 -16.93
N ARG A 116 1.09 -9.92 -15.75
CA ARG A 116 0.85 -8.77 -14.86
C ARG A 116 2.07 -8.50 -13.97
N SER A 117 2.70 -9.54 -13.45
CA SER A 117 3.83 -9.43 -12.52
C SER A 117 5.16 -9.30 -13.28
N THR A 118 5.44 -8.09 -13.78
CA THR A 118 6.64 -7.79 -14.59
C THR A 118 7.57 -6.79 -13.89
N PHE A 119 8.78 -6.64 -14.45
CA PHE A 119 9.82 -5.72 -13.97
C PHE A 119 10.05 -4.54 -14.93
N ASP A 120 9.03 -4.17 -15.73
CA ASP A 120 9.19 -3.13 -16.76
C ASP A 120 9.19 -1.72 -16.20
N ASN A 121 8.42 -1.49 -15.13
CA ASN A 121 8.28 -0.20 -14.46
C ASN A 121 8.55 -0.33 -12.97
N PHE A 122 9.10 0.72 -12.34
CA PHE A 122 9.47 0.69 -10.93
C PHE A 122 8.30 0.34 -9.97
N PRO A 123 7.09 0.94 -10.07
CA PRO A 123 5.97 0.55 -9.22
C PRO A 123 5.52 -0.89 -9.42
N GLN A 124 5.60 -1.40 -10.66
CA GLN A 124 5.23 -2.78 -10.98
C GLN A 124 6.26 -3.77 -10.42
N ALA A 125 7.55 -3.44 -10.53
CA ALA A 125 8.63 -4.21 -9.93
C ALA A 125 8.52 -4.24 -8.39
N LEU A 126 8.08 -3.15 -7.76
CA LEU A 126 7.82 -3.08 -6.33
C LEU A 126 6.71 -4.05 -5.90
N LEU A 127 5.59 -4.06 -6.63
CA LEU A 127 4.47 -4.98 -6.38
C LEU A 127 4.87 -6.43 -6.64
N THR A 128 5.66 -6.68 -7.70
CA THR A 128 6.13 -8.03 -8.04
C THR A 128 7.08 -8.58 -6.98
N VAL A 129 8.01 -7.77 -6.46
CA VAL A 129 8.87 -8.17 -5.35
C VAL A 129 8.05 -8.41 -4.08
N PHE A 130 7.07 -7.55 -3.79
CA PHE A 130 6.16 -7.76 -2.66
C PHE A 130 5.36 -9.08 -2.79
N GLN A 131 4.85 -9.39 -3.98
CA GLN A 131 4.18 -10.68 -4.28
C GLN A 131 5.11 -11.87 -4.03
N ILE A 132 6.39 -11.78 -4.42
CA ILE A 132 7.36 -12.86 -4.17
C ILE A 132 7.60 -13.02 -2.65
N LEU A 133 7.68 -11.92 -1.91
CA LEU A 133 7.84 -11.95 -0.45
C LEU A 133 6.65 -12.57 0.28
N THR A 134 5.42 -12.35 -0.18
CA THR A 134 4.24 -13.02 0.41
C THR A 134 4.19 -14.51 0.09
N GLY A 135 5.03 -14.99 -0.83
CA GLY A 135 5.03 -16.37 -1.31
C GLY A 135 3.82 -16.72 -2.17
N GLU A 136 3.07 -15.72 -2.64
CA GLU A 136 1.93 -15.94 -3.52
C GLU A 136 2.39 -16.00 -4.97
N ASP A 137 2.23 -17.14 -5.61
CA ASP A 137 2.50 -17.33 -7.05
C ASP A 137 3.91 -16.86 -7.47
N TRP A 138 4.89 -16.95 -6.57
CA TRP A 138 6.28 -16.54 -6.82
C TRP A 138 6.99 -17.46 -7.84
N ASN A 139 6.53 -18.71 -7.91
CA ASN A 139 7.02 -19.70 -8.85
C ASN A 139 6.67 -19.34 -10.30
N SER A 140 5.50 -18.74 -10.57
CA SER A 140 5.12 -18.29 -11.90
C SER A 140 6.06 -17.18 -12.39
N VAL A 141 6.36 -16.21 -11.52
CA VAL A 141 7.31 -15.12 -11.81
C VAL A 141 8.73 -15.66 -12.02
N MET A 142 9.13 -16.67 -11.25
CA MET A 142 10.41 -17.35 -11.44
C MET A 142 10.48 -18.09 -12.79
N TYR A 143 9.42 -18.80 -13.18
CA TYR A 143 9.36 -19.51 -14.45
C TYR A 143 9.44 -18.53 -15.62
N ASP A 144 8.76 -17.39 -15.54
CA ASP A 144 8.86 -16.31 -16.53
C ASP A 144 10.28 -15.75 -16.57
N GLY A 145 10.92 -15.58 -15.40
CA GLY A 145 12.33 -15.20 -15.30
C GLY A 145 13.29 -16.19 -15.98
N ILE A 146 13.06 -17.49 -15.87
CA ILE A 146 13.89 -18.52 -16.53
C ILE A 146 13.63 -18.52 -18.05
N MET A 147 12.37 -18.43 -18.46
CA MET A 147 12.00 -18.36 -19.88
C MET A 147 12.59 -17.12 -20.57
N ALA A 148 12.72 -15.99 -19.85
CA ALA A 148 13.35 -14.74 -20.34
C ALA A 148 14.80 -14.93 -20.82
N TYR A 149 15.47 -15.99 -20.35
CA TYR A 149 16.87 -16.29 -20.64
C TYR A 149 17.05 -17.58 -21.47
N GLY A 150 16.04 -18.00 -22.23
CA GLY A 150 16.12 -19.16 -23.13
C GLY A 150 15.70 -20.48 -22.48
N GLY A 151 14.89 -20.42 -21.41
CA GLY A 151 14.25 -21.59 -20.80
C GLY A 151 15.15 -22.36 -19.83
N PRO A 152 14.84 -23.63 -19.53
CA PRO A 152 15.57 -24.46 -18.56
C PRO A 152 16.88 -24.98 -19.16
N SER A 153 17.71 -24.06 -19.63
CA SER A 153 19.06 -24.30 -20.12
C SER A 153 20.06 -23.45 -19.33
N PHE A 154 21.33 -23.84 -19.33
CA PHE A 154 22.38 -22.95 -18.86
C PHE A 154 22.58 -21.86 -19.94
N PRO A 155 22.45 -20.55 -19.63
CA PRO A 155 22.57 -19.89 -18.33
C PRO A 155 21.24 -19.48 -17.64
N GLY A 156 20.07 -19.66 -18.28
CA GLY A 156 18.78 -19.21 -17.76
C GLY A 156 18.39 -19.78 -16.39
N MET A 157 18.83 -21.01 -16.08
CA MET A 157 18.64 -21.57 -14.74
C MET A 157 19.33 -20.77 -13.63
N LEU A 158 20.45 -20.09 -13.89
CA LEU A 158 21.16 -19.32 -12.84
C LEU A 158 20.32 -18.17 -12.29
N VAL A 159 19.35 -17.72 -13.07
CA VAL A 159 18.47 -16.62 -12.72
C VAL A 159 17.49 -16.99 -11.59
N CYS A 160 17.26 -18.29 -11.36
CA CYS A 160 16.46 -18.75 -10.21
C CYS A 160 17.07 -18.35 -8.86
N ILE A 161 18.40 -18.16 -8.81
CA ILE A 161 19.12 -17.76 -7.59
C ILE A 161 18.61 -16.41 -7.06
N TYR A 162 18.28 -15.47 -7.96
CA TYR A 162 17.68 -14.19 -7.57
C TYR A 162 16.40 -14.38 -6.76
N PHE A 163 15.49 -15.24 -7.22
CA PHE A 163 14.21 -15.50 -6.57
C PHE A 163 14.39 -16.26 -5.24
N ILE A 164 15.32 -17.21 -5.19
CA ILE A 164 15.64 -17.96 -3.96
C ILE A 164 16.20 -17.03 -2.88
N ILE A 165 17.18 -16.18 -3.23
CA ILE A 165 17.75 -15.21 -2.29
C ILE A 165 16.67 -14.22 -1.82
N LEU A 166 15.87 -13.69 -2.75
CA LEU A 166 14.78 -12.78 -2.42
C LEU A 166 13.80 -13.41 -1.42
N PHE A 167 13.38 -14.65 -1.67
CA PHE A 167 12.42 -15.36 -0.83
C PHE A 167 12.99 -15.69 0.56
N ILE A 168 14.21 -16.24 0.63
CA ILE A 168 14.83 -16.66 1.90
C ILE A 168 15.23 -15.45 2.73
N CYS A 169 16.00 -14.51 2.16
CA CYS A 169 16.47 -13.35 2.89
C CYS A 169 15.30 -12.41 3.26
N GLY A 170 14.34 -12.26 2.36
CA GLY A 170 13.15 -11.44 2.60
C GLY A 170 12.30 -11.96 3.76
N ASN A 171 11.99 -13.26 3.77
CA ASN A 171 11.24 -13.88 4.87
C ASN A 171 12.02 -13.99 6.19
N CYS A 172 13.35 -13.83 6.16
CA CYS A 172 14.15 -13.72 7.38
C CYS A 172 14.07 -12.32 8.02
N ILE A 173 13.79 -11.29 7.22
CA ILE A 173 13.61 -9.90 7.71
C ILE A 173 12.18 -9.68 8.24
N LEU A 174 11.21 -10.43 7.69
CA LEU A 174 9.78 -10.35 7.95
C LEU A 174 9.41 -11.02 9.29
#